data_AF-A0A6N9R956-F1
#
_entry.id   AF-A0A6N9R956-F1
#
_cell.length_a   1.000
_cell.length_b   1.000
_cell.length_c   1.000
_cell.angle_alpha   90.00
_cell.angle_beta   90.00
_cell.angle_gamma   90.00
#
_symmetry.space_group_name_H-M   'P 1'
#
loop_
_entity.id
_entity.type
_entity.pdbx_description
1 polymer ?
#
loop_
_entity_poly.entity_id
_entity_poly.type
_entity_poly.pdbx_seq_one_letter_code
_entity_poly.pdbx_strand_id
1 'polypeptide(L)' 'MSVAKLTNGVKTRQTGYAARMTDFARLMSAAYKAELSASRRMASRTGCSPEQALRDALLESAGAGSLAELLDAR' A
#
# COMPACT_ATOMS: atom_id res chain seq x y z
N MET A 1 -0.88 -36.36 24.58
CA MET A 1 -0.19 -35.49 23.59
C MET A 1 0.20 -34.19 24.29
N SER A 2 1.47 -33.81 24.24
CA SER A 2 2.09 -32.84 25.15
C SER A 2 1.75 -31.37 24.84
N VAL A 3 1.36 -30.60 25.86
CA VAL A 3 0.99 -29.17 25.83
C VAL A 3 2.10 -28.30 25.24
N ALA A 4 3.37 -28.71 25.39
CA ALA A 4 4.54 -28.05 24.83
C ALA A 4 4.56 -28.03 23.28
N LYS A 5 3.92 -29.00 22.61
CA LYS A 5 3.86 -29.04 21.15
C LYS A 5 2.87 -28.04 20.58
N LEU A 6 1.79 -27.75 21.33
CA LEU A 6 0.78 -26.77 20.96
C LEU A 6 1.28 -25.33 21.12
N THR A 7 1.99 -25.03 22.22
CA THR A 7 2.53 -23.68 22.47
C THR A 7 3.60 -23.28 21.47
N ASN A 8 4.46 -24.22 21.06
CA ASN A 8 5.48 -23.98 20.03
C ASN A 8 4.86 -23.73 18.63
N GLY A 9 3.79 -24.42 18.28
CA GLY A 9 3.07 -24.21 17.00
C GLY A 9 2.29 -22.90 16.92
N VAL A 10 1.95 -22.28 18.05
CA VAL A 10 1.33 -20.95 18.09
C VAL A 10 2.38 -19.86 17.92
N LYS A 11 3.52 -19.98 18.61
CA LYS A 11 4.63 -19.01 18.49
C LYS A 11 5.19 -18.93 17.07
N THR A 12 5.38 -20.07 16.38
CA THR A 12 5.88 -20.09 15.00
C THR A 12 4.90 -19.48 13.98
N ARG A 13 3.59 -19.64 14.19
CA ARG A 13 2.57 -19.00 13.35
C ARG A 13 2.51 -17.49 13.56
N GLN A 14 2.66 -17.03 14.80
CA GLN A 14 2.64 -15.61 15.15
C GLN A 14 3.86 -14.86 14.57
N THR A 15 5.06 -15.45 14.62
CA THR A 15 6.25 -14.86 13.97
C THR A 15 6.15 -14.87 12.45
N GLY A 16 5.61 -15.93 11.85
CA GLY A 16 5.38 -15.96 10.40
C GLY A 16 4.33 -14.96 9.90
N TYR A 17 3.33 -14.62 10.72
CA TYR A 17 2.36 -13.56 10.43
C TYR A 17 3.00 -12.17 10.52
N ALA A 18 3.76 -11.90 11.60
CA ALA A 18 4.45 -10.62 11.78
C ALA A 18 5.46 -10.33 10.66
N ALA A 19 6.22 -11.35 10.23
CA ALA A 19 7.14 -11.23 9.08
C ALA A 19 6.38 -10.85 7.79
N ARG A 20 5.28 -11.55 7.48
CA ARG A 20 4.46 -11.26 6.30
C ARG A 20 3.82 -9.87 6.34
N MET A 21 3.37 -9.40 7.51
CA MET A 21 2.85 -8.04 7.67
C MET A 21 3.94 -6.98 7.44
N THR A 22 5.17 -7.25 7.87
CA THR A 22 6.32 -6.36 7.64
C THR A 22 6.66 -6.28 6.15
N ASP A 23 6.66 -7.41 5.45
CA ASP A 23 6.90 -7.45 4.01
C ASP A 23 5.78 -6.75 3.23
N PHE A 24 4.53 -6.97 3.62
CA PHE A 24 3.39 -6.27 3.04
C PHE A 24 3.50 -4.75 3.21
N ALA A 25 3.84 -4.27 4.42
CA ALA A 25 4.03 -2.84 4.68
C ALA A 25 5.18 -2.25 3.83
N ARG A 26 6.26 -3.01 3.62
CA ARG A 26 7.37 -2.61 2.73
C ARG A 26 6.93 -2.50 1.27
N LEU A 27 6.19 -3.50 0.78
CA LEU A 27 5.64 -3.50 -0.58
C LEU A 27 4.70 -2.32 -0.80
N MET A 28 3.79 -2.05 0.15
CA MET A 28 2.89 -0.90 0.10
C MET A 28 3.65 0.44 0.09
N SER A 29 4.69 0.58 0.92
CA SER A 29 5.53 1.78 0.92
C SER A 29 6.28 1.97 -0.41
N ALA A 30 6.77 0.87 -1.01
CA ALA A 30 7.44 0.91 -2.30
C ALA A 30 6.48 1.30 -3.44
N ALA A 31 5.27 0.72 -3.46
CA ALA A 31 4.22 1.07 -4.43
C ALA A 31 3.83 2.54 -4.33
N TYR A 32 3.56 3.04 -3.12
CA TYR A 32 3.23 4.44 -2.88
C TYR A 32 4.34 5.40 -3.36
N LYS A 33 5.61 5.07 -3.08
CA LYS A 33 6.75 5.88 -3.55
C LYS A 33 6.86 5.88 -5.08
N ALA A 34 6.62 4.73 -5.72
CA ALA A 34 6.64 4.62 -7.17
C ALA A 34 5.55 5.48 -7.81
N GLU A 35 4.31 5.37 -7.32
CA GLU A 35 3.17 6.17 -7.79
C GLU A 35 3.37 7.66 -7.56
N LEU A 36 3.88 8.07 -6.38
CA LEU A 36 4.22 9.47 -6.11
C LEU A 36 5.29 10.01 -7.06
N SER A 37 6.30 9.19 -7.38
CA SER A 37 7.33 9.57 -8.35
C SER A 37 6.77 9.73 -9.76
N ALA A 38 5.83 8.87 -10.15
CA ALA A 38 5.13 8.95 -11.43
C ALA A 38 4.26 10.20 -11.50
N SER A 39 3.47 10.48 -10.45
CA SER A 39 2.66 11.68 -10.32
C SER A 39 3.50 12.96 -10.41
N ARG A 40 4.64 13.02 -9.71
CA ARG A 40 5.57 14.16 -9.80
C ARG A 40 6.14 14.35 -11.21
N ARG A 41 6.51 13.26 -11.90
CA ARG A 41 6.99 13.31 -13.28
C ARG A 41 5.89 13.77 -14.23
N MET A 42 4.67 13.30 -14.06
CA MET A 42 3.51 13.75 -14.84
C MET A 42 3.26 15.24 -14.61
N ALA A 43 3.14 15.69 -13.35
CA ALA A 43 2.95 17.10 -13.00
C ALA A 43 4.05 18.00 -13.59
N SER A 44 5.31 17.57 -13.54
CA SER A 44 6.43 18.33 -14.11
C SER A 44 6.37 18.46 -15.65
N ARG A 45 5.70 17.52 -16.33
CA ARG A 45 5.59 17.49 -17.80
C ARG A 45 4.31 18.16 -18.31
N THR A 46 3.24 18.18 -17.52
CA THR A 46 1.93 18.73 -17.92
C THR A 46 1.65 20.12 -17.34
N GLY A 47 2.38 20.57 -16.31
CA GLY A 47 2.11 21.84 -15.63
C GLY A 47 0.83 21.82 -14.76
N CYS A 48 0.19 20.66 -14.63
CA CYS A 48 -0.95 20.46 -13.73
C CYS A 48 -0.51 20.45 -12.27
N SER A 49 -1.40 20.89 -11.36
CA SER A 49 -1.13 20.80 -9.93
C SER A 49 -0.88 19.33 -9.51
N PRO A 50 0.04 19.07 -8.57
CA PRO A 50 0.33 17.71 -8.09
C PRO A 50 -0.93 16.98 -7.62
N GLU A 51 -1.87 17.69 -6.99
CA GLU A 51 -3.16 17.16 -6.56
C GLU A 51 -4.05 16.71 -7.72
N GLN A 52 -4.04 17.42 -8.86
CA GLN A 52 -4.79 17.00 -10.06
C GLN A 52 -4.13 15.80 -10.75
N ALA A 53 -2.81 15.83 -10.91
CA ALA A 53 -2.10 14.70 -11.52
C ALA A 53 -2.25 13.40 -10.70
N LEU A 54 -2.28 13.51 -9.36
CA LEU A 54 -2.56 12.38 -8.48
C LEU A 54 -4.01 11.89 -8.61
N ARG A 55 -4.99 12.80 -8.68
CA ARG A 55 -6.40 12.43 -8.90
C ARG A 55 -6.59 11.69 -10.23
N ASP A 56 -6.01 12.20 -11.31
CA ASP A 56 -6.15 11.60 -12.64
C ASP A 56 -5.48 10.22 -12.69
N ALA A 57 -4.28 10.08 -12.13
CA ALA A 57 -3.58 8.80 -12.06
C ALA A 57 -4.34 7.77 -11.20
N LEU A 58 -4.96 8.19 -10.10
CA LEU A 58 -5.77 7.32 -9.25
C LEU A 58 -7.11 6.94 -9.91
N LEU A 59 -7.75 7.86 -10.65
CA LEU A 59 -8.93 7.55 -11.46
C LEU A 59 -8.61 6.52 -12.56
N GLU A 60 -7.45 6.67 -13.18
CA GLU A 60 -6.97 5.78 -14.24
C GLU A 60 -6.52 4.42 -13.69
N SER A 61 -5.92 4.36 -12.49
CA SER A 61 -5.46 3.10 -11.88
C SER A 61 -6.54 2.31 -11.15
N ALA A 62 -7.50 3.00 -10.53
CA ALA A 62 -8.50 2.34 -9.70
C ALA A 62 -9.81 2.00 -10.42
N GLY A 63 -10.04 2.59 -11.59
CA GLY A 63 -11.40 2.74 -12.09
C GLY A 63 -12.24 3.60 -11.13
N ALA A 64 -13.40 4.05 -11.60
CA ALA A 64 -14.22 5.08 -10.94
C ALA A 64 -14.63 4.84 -9.46
N GLY A 65 -14.29 3.71 -8.86
CA GLY A 65 -14.70 3.30 -7.50
C GLY A 65 -13.80 3.76 -6.34
N SER A 66 -12.47 3.90 -6.50
CA SER A 66 -11.60 4.00 -5.30
C SER A 66 -11.07 5.40 -4.95
N LEU A 67 -11.14 6.37 -5.87
CA LEU A 67 -10.57 7.70 -5.60
C LEU A 67 -11.28 8.41 -4.42
N ALA A 68 -12.60 8.25 -4.32
CA ALA A 68 -13.37 8.82 -3.20
C ALA A 68 -12.98 8.19 -1.86
N GLU A 69 -12.85 6.86 -1.80
CA GLU A 69 -12.46 6.13 -0.60
C GLU A 69 -11.03 6.46 -0.14
N LEU A 70 -10.10 6.68 -1.08
CA LEU A 70 -8.72 7.06 -0.77
C LEU A 70 -8.59 8.51 -0.27
N LEU A 71 -9.50 9.40 -0.69
CA LEU A 71 -9.53 10.79 -0.23
C LEU A 71 -10.24 10.95 1.12
N ASP A 72 -11.25 10.13 1.40
CA ASP A 72 -11.94 10.09 2.70
C ASP A 72 -11.11 9.42 3.81
N ALA A 73 -10.10 8.60 3.44
CA ALA A 73 -9.17 7.98 4.39
C ALA A 73 -8.08 8.92 4.95
N ARG A 74 -8.16 10.23 4.65
CA ARG A 74 -7.23 11.27 5.14
C ARG A 74 -7.75 11.93 6.42
#